data_AF-A0A7V7UXN1-F1
#
_entry.id   AF-A0A7V7UXN1-F1
#
_cell.length_a   1.000
_cell.length_b   1.000
_cell.length_c   1.000
_cell.angle_alpha   90.00
_cell.angle_beta   90.00
_cell.angle_gamma   90.00
#
_symmetry.space_group_name_H-M   'P 1'
#
loop_
_entity.id
_entity.type
_entity.pdbx_description
1 polymer ?
#
loop_
_entity_poly.entity_id
_entity_poly.type
_entity_poly.pdbx_seq_one_letter_code
_entity_poly.pdbx_strand_id
1 'polypeptide(L)'
;MPNFNQLGLSPSLAAAVEQAGFIHPTDIQNKAIPLIIAGNDLVALAQTGTGKTFAFILPILEHVDPTLNIIQALIVTPTRELALQVTDELEKLVHVKDDLNVLAVYGGQDVEKQLSSLSRSVHIAVGTPGRIIDHMNRGSIDLSQVSMLVLDEADQMLHIGFLNEVEKIISACTAQRQTLLFSATMPEDIKKLSASYMNDPRVIETKKLYKKAEHIKQLAYYTTDRAKQQTLIDILRTHRPYLAIIFCRTKRRVTKLYQSLMEKGFSCAELHGGLSQAKREETMRAFRENEFQFLIATDVAARGLDVEGVTHVFNYDIPLDTDSYIHRIGRTGRAGMRGLAITLYTRAEMSKLELIENDLSARLSKRTIEPKQPQQAREHHSKKRHGKHRK
;
A
#
# COMPACT_ATOMS: atom_id res chain seq x y z
N MET A 1 -13.31 15.64 -23.04
CA MET A 1 -12.68 15.21 -21.78
C MET A 1 -11.37 15.96 -21.64
N PRO A 2 -10.91 16.31 -20.42
CA PRO A 2 -9.64 17.00 -20.24
C PRO A 2 -8.49 16.15 -20.81
N ASN A 3 -7.50 16.79 -21.42
CA ASN A 3 -6.23 16.17 -21.85
C ASN A 3 -5.10 16.73 -20.96
N PHE A 4 -4.05 15.95 -20.70
CA PHE A 4 -2.83 16.41 -19.98
C PHE A 4 -2.23 17.72 -20.53
N ASN A 5 -2.34 17.97 -21.84
CA ASN A 5 -1.93 19.24 -22.46
C ASN A 5 -2.66 20.48 -21.88
N GLN A 6 -3.84 20.30 -21.30
CA GLN A 6 -4.63 21.38 -20.71
C GLN A 6 -4.29 21.65 -19.25
N LEU A 7 -3.33 20.91 -18.67
CA LEU A 7 -2.96 21.02 -17.26
C LEU A 7 -1.73 21.91 -17.02
N GLY A 8 -1.21 22.57 -18.06
CA GLY A 8 -0.02 23.41 -17.98
C GLY A 8 1.30 22.64 -18.15
N LEU A 9 1.25 21.39 -18.64
CA LEU A 9 2.43 20.59 -18.96
C LEU A 9 2.93 20.87 -20.37
N SER A 10 4.24 20.73 -20.58
CA SER A 10 4.84 20.79 -21.91
C SER A 10 4.30 19.69 -22.86
N PRO A 11 4.23 19.95 -24.18
CA PRO A 11 3.73 18.95 -25.13
C PRO A 11 4.54 17.64 -25.14
N SER A 12 5.85 17.70 -24.89
CA SER A 12 6.72 16.53 -24.80
C SER A 12 6.37 15.66 -23.59
N LEU A 13 6.18 16.26 -22.42
CA LEU A 13 5.79 15.54 -21.21
C LEU A 13 4.38 14.97 -21.34
N ALA A 14 3.42 15.74 -21.86
CA ALA A 14 2.07 15.23 -22.11
C ALA A 14 2.06 14.04 -23.08
N ALA A 15 2.86 14.09 -24.15
CA ALA A 15 2.98 12.97 -25.10
C ALA A 15 3.61 11.72 -24.45
N ALA A 16 4.63 11.87 -23.60
CA ALA A 16 5.22 10.74 -22.88
C ALA A 16 4.24 10.08 -21.90
N VAL A 17 3.39 10.88 -21.25
CA VAL A 17 2.31 10.38 -20.38
C VAL A 17 1.28 9.58 -21.17
N GLU A 18 0.87 10.07 -22.35
CA GLU A 18 -0.02 9.34 -23.25
C GLU A 18 0.62 8.02 -23.75
N GLN A 19 1.91 8.03 -24.10
CA GLN A 19 2.65 6.83 -24.52
C GLN A 19 2.79 5.79 -23.40
N ALA A 20 2.88 6.23 -22.14
CA ALA A 20 2.87 5.37 -20.96
C ALA A 20 1.47 4.78 -20.67
N GLY A 21 0.45 5.08 -21.49
CA GLY A 21 -0.89 4.52 -21.40
C GLY A 21 -1.89 5.38 -20.61
N PHE A 22 -1.51 6.59 -20.20
CA PHE A 22 -2.38 7.51 -19.45
C PHE A 22 -3.03 8.51 -20.40
N ILE A 23 -4.22 8.19 -20.89
CA ILE A 23 -4.91 8.98 -21.92
C ILE A 23 -5.69 10.17 -21.31
N HIS A 24 -6.24 10.00 -20.11
CA HIS A 24 -7.08 11.01 -19.45
C HIS A 24 -6.63 11.25 -18.01
N PRO A 25 -6.46 12.51 -17.60
CA PRO A 25 -6.11 12.83 -16.22
C PRO A 25 -7.25 12.49 -15.27
N THR A 26 -6.89 11.98 -14.09
CA THR A 26 -7.86 11.69 -13.02
C THR A 26 -8.37 12.97 -12.36
N ASP A 27 -9.44 12.88 -11.57
CA ASP A 27 -10.01 14.04 -10.86
C ASP A 27 -8.99 14.76 -9.97
N ILE A 28 -8.10 14.00 -9.30
CA ILE A 28 -7.05 14.60 -8.46
C ILE A 28 -6.00 15.31 -9.33
N GLN A 29 -5.61 14.72 -10.46
CA GLN A 29 -4.63 15.32 -11.40
C GLN A 29 -5.17 16.61 -12.02
N ASN A 30 -6.43 16.62 -12.46
CA ASN A 30 -7.08 17.81 -13.02
C ASN A 30 -7.14 18.99 -12.05
N LYS A 31 -7.30 18.71 -10.75
CA LYS A 31 -7.37 19.76 -9.72
C LYS A 31 -5.98 20.17 -9.22
N ALA A 32 -5.09 19.20 -9.02
CA ALA A 32 -3.80 19.42 -8.37
C ALA A 32 -2.76 20.00 -9.34
N ILE A 33 -2.59 19.41 -10.53
CA ILE A 33 -1.50 19.76 -11.44
C ILE A 33 -1.48 21.26 -11.78
N PRO A 34 -2.60 21.91 -12.17
CA PRO A 34 -2.57 23.35 -12.47
C PRO A 34 -2.17 24.23 -11.28
N LEU A 35 -2.56 23.85 -10.06
CA LEU A 35 -2.20 24.59 -8.85
C LEU A 35 -0.72 24.43 -8.51
N ILE A 36 -0.19 23.23 -8.71
CA ILE A 36 1.22 22.92 -8.47
C ILE A 36 2.10 23.64 -9.49
N ILE A 37 1.75 23.60 -10.78
CA ILE A 37 2.46 24.34 -11.84
C ILE A 37 2.46 25.85 -11.58
N ALA A 38 1.39 26.38 -10.98
CA ALA A 38 1.32 27.78 -10.57
C ALA A 38 2.14 28.12 -9.31
N GLY A 39 2.88 27.17 -8.72
CA GLY A 39 3.76 27.38 -7.57
C GLY A 39 3.06 27.41 -6.21
N ASN A 40 1.79 26.98 -6.11
CA ASN A 40 1.09 26.97 -4.83
C ASN A 40 1.51 25.76 -3.98
N ASP A 41 1.67 25.95 -2.68
CA ASP A 41 1.64 24.84 -1.74
C ASP A 41 0.28 24.13 -1.80
N LEU A 42 0.27 22.82 -1.56
CA LEU A 42 -0.93 22.00 -1.74
C LEU A 42 -1.09 20.99 -0.62
N VAL A 43 -2.29 20.92 -0.04
CA VAL A 43 -2.76 19.76 0.71
C VAL A 43 -3.79 19.01 -0.12
N ALA A 44 -3.45 17.79 -0.53
CA ALA A 44 -4.31 16.92 -1.32
C ALA A 44 -4.81 15.75 -0.47
N LEU A 45 -6.11 15.78 -0.15
CA LEU A 45 -6.83 14.71 0.52
C LEU A 45 -7.45 13.78 -0.53
N ALA A 46 -6.83 12.62 -0.73
CA ALA A 46 -7.29 11.61 -1.66
C ALA A 46 -6.87 10.19 -1.22
N GLN A 47 -7.59 9.16 -1.64
CA GLN A 47 -7.26 7.77 -1.34
C GLN A 47 -6.16 7.22 -2.26
N THR A 48 -5.54 6.11 -1.85
CA THR A 48 -4.58 5.37 -2.69
C THR A 48 -5.26 4.90 -3.99
N GLY A 49 -4.50 4.84 -5.09
CA GLY A 49 -5.03 4.41 -6.39
C GLY A 49 -5.86 5.46 -7.15
N THR A 50 -5.90 6.72 -6.69
CA THR A 50 -6.58 7.83 -7.39
C THR A 50 -5.70 8.53 -8.45
N GLY A 51 -4.46 8.07 -8.64
CA GLY A 51 -3.49 8.71 -9.54
C GLY A 51 -2.70 9.85 -8.88
N LYS A 52 -2.61 9.87 -7.54
CA LYS A 52 -1.84 10.86 -6.76
C LYS A 52 -0.38 10.97 -7.18
N THR A 53 0.29 9.85 -7.45
CA THR A 53 1.69 9.83 -7.87
C THR A 53 1.91 10.73 -9.09
N PHE A 54 1.11 10.53 -10.15
CA PHE A 54 1.14 11.37 -11.35
C PHE A 54 0.73 12.83 -11.10
N ALA A 55 -0.03 13.11 -10.04
CA ALA A 55 -0.41 14.47 -9.70
C ALA A 55 0.78 15.33 -9.19
N PHE A 56 1.82 14.72 -8.61
CA PHE A 56 3.02 15.44 -8.17
C PHE A 56 4.26 15.17 -9.04
N ILE A 57 4.44 13.97 -9.61
CA ILE A 57 5.64 13.73 -10.45
C ILE A 57 5.61 14.56 -11.73
N LEU A 58 4.44 14.81 -12.33
CA LEU A 58 4.36 15.56 -13.59
C LEU A 58 4.77 17.02 -13.40
N PRO A 59 4.28 17.76 -12.39
CA PRO A 59 4.83 19.08 -12.08
C PRO A 59 6.31 19.08 -11.72
N ILE A 60 6.81 18.05 -10.99
CA ILE A 60 8.24 17.92 -10.70
C ILE A 60 9.03 17.83 -12.01
N LEU A 61 8.66 16.91 -12.90
CA LEU A 61 9.34 16.71 -14.18
C LEU A 61 9.27 17.94 -15.07
N GLU A 62 8.17 18.70 -15.03
CA GLU A 62 8.03 19.95 -15.77
C GLU A 62 9.04 21.00 -15.28
N HIS A 63 9.21 21.16 -13.97
CA HIS A 63 10.04 22.23 -13.38
C HIS A 63 11.52 21.91 -13.20
N VAL A 64 11.91 20.64 -13.03
CA VAL A 64 13.31 20.27 -12.78
C VAL A 64 14.20 20.60 -13.98
N ASP A 65 15.35 21.21 -13.73
CA ASP A 65 16.37 21.56 -14.72
C ASP A 65 17.56 20.58 -14.65
N PRO A 66 17.72 19.65 -15.61
CA PRO A 66 18.83 18.68 -15.61
C PRO A 66 20.22 19.31 -15.76
N THR A 67 20.32 20.58 -16.15
CA THR A 67 21.63 21.25 -16.30
C THR A 67 22.25 21.63 -14.95
N LEU A 68 21.45 21.63 -13.88
CA LEU A 68 21.87 21.97 -12.53
C LEU A 68 22.12 20.69 -11.73
N ASN A 69 23.39 20.44 -11.38
CA ASN A 69 23.83 19.26 -10.61
C ASN A 69 23.49 19.35 -9.11
N ILE A 70 22.20 19.52 -8.79
CA ILE A 70 21.66 19.65 -7.44
C ILE A 70 20.33 18.90 -7.32
N ILE A 71 20.01 18.44 -6.10
CA ILE A 71 18.70 17.86 -5.80
C ILE A 71 17.69 19.01 -5.73
N GLN A 72 16.78 19.06 -6.69
CA GLN A 72 15.76 20.11 -6.81
C GLN A 72 14.41 19.66 -6.24
N ALA A 73 14.12 18.36 -6.31
CA ALA A 73 12.89 17.79 -5.77
C ALA A 73 13.17 16.62 -4.81
N LEU A 74 12.45 16.61 -3.69
CA LEU A 74 12.49 15.52 -2.71
C LEU A 74 11.08 14.96 -2.50
N ILE A 75 10.92 13.66 -2.65
CA ILE A 75 9.68 12.93 -2.33
C ILE A 75 9.91 12.03 -1.13
N VAL A 76 9.21 12.30 -0.04
CA VAL A 76 9.29 11.54 1.21
C VAL A 76 8.09 10.61 1.31
N THR A 77 8.34 9.32 1.53
CA THR A 77 7.32 8.26 1.60
C THR A 77 7.48 7.42 2.88
N PRO A 78 6.41 6.82 3.45
CA PRO A 78 6.49 6.05 4.69
C PRO A 78 7.20 4.70 4.55
N THR A 79 7.30 4.13 3.35
CA THR A 79 7.76 2.75 3.14
C THR A 79 8.72 2.65 1.97
N ARG A 80 9.58 1.63 1.99
CA ARG A 80 10.56 1.39 0.93
C ARG A 80 9.87 1.00 -0.37
N GLU A 81 8.82 0.20 -0.23
CA GLU A 81 8.00 -0.28 -1.33
C GLU A 81 7.36 0.90 -2.07
N LEU A 82 6.83 1.90 -1.35
CA LEU A 82 6.28 3.10 -1.98
C LEU A 82 7.38 3.97 -2.60
N ALA A 83 8.53 4.12 -1.94
CA ALA A 83 9.66 4.84 -2.51
C ALA A 83 10.08 4.25 -3.87
N LEU A 84 10.23 2.92 -3.93
CA LEU A 84 10.56 2.20 -5.17
C LEU A 84 9.48 2.38 -6.24
N GLN A 85 8.20 2.26 -5.88
CA GLN A 85 7.11 2.47 -6.83
C GLN A 85 7.13 3.86 -7.44
N VAL A 86 7.34 4.89 -6.62
CA VAL A 86 7.41 6.27 -7.10
C VAL A 86 8.65 6.47 -7.99
N THR A 87 9.79 5.87 -7.62
CA THR A 87 11.00 5.88 -8.46
C THR A 87 10.74 5.21 -9.81
N ASP A 88 10.13 4.02 -9.83
CA ASP A 88 9.82 3.29 -11.07
C ASP A 88 8.90 4.12 -12.00
N GLU A 89 7.91 4.83 -11.45
CA GLU A 89 7.05 5.72 -12.24
C GLU A 89 7.79 6.95 -12.79
N LEU A 90 8.74 7.51 -12.03
CA LEU A 90 9.60 8.59 -12.52
C LEU A 90 10.53 8.10 -13.64
N GLU A 91 11.16 6.94 -13.47
CA GLU A 91 12.09 6.35 -14.46
C GLU A 91 11.42 6.06 -15.81
N LYS A 92 10.12 5.75 -15.81
CA LYS A 92 9.36 5.63 -17.06
C LYS A 92 9.27 6.94 -17.84
N LEU A 93 9.42 8.10 -17.18
CA LEU A 93 9.20 9.42 -17.77
C LEU A 93 10.47 10.28 -17.85
N VAL A 94 11.58 9.88 -17.21
CA VAL A 94 12.80 10.72 -17.20
C VAL A 94 13.39 10.96 -18.58
N HIS A 95 13.15 10.06 -19.54
CA HIS A 95 13.59 10.19 -20.93
C HIS A 95 13.01 11.43 -21.66
N VAL A 96 12.03 12.13 -21.07
CA VAL A 96 11.51 13.40 -21.57
C VAL A 96 12.55 14.53 -21.49
N LYS A 97 13.51 14.41 -20.56
CA LYS A 97 14.60 15.37 -20.37
C LYS A 97 15.94 14.62 -20.34
N ASP A 98 16.82 14.94 -21.26
CA ASP A 98 18.17 14.36 -21.29
C ASP A 98 18.90 14.62 -19.97
N ASP A 99 19.69 13.64 -19.52
CA ASP A 99 20.50 13.68 -18.30
C ASP A 99 19.74 13.89 -16.98
N LEU A 100 18.42 13.72 -16.97
CA LEU A 100 17.64 13.72 -15.73
C LEU A 100 17.85 12.40 -14.97
N ASN A 101 18.16 12.51 -13.69
CA ASN A 101 18.52 11.38 -12.82
C ASN A 101 17.72 11.39 -11.52
N VAL A 102 17.25 10.21 -11.13
CA VAL A 102 16.45 9.97 -9.93
C VAL A 102 17.21 9.04 -8.99
N LEU A 103 17.17 9.32 -7.69
CA LEU A 103 17.78 8.48 -6.67
C LEU A 103 16.74 7.96 -5.69
N ALA A 104 16.68 6.64 -5.52
CA ALA A 104 15.91 6.01 -4.46
C ALA A 104 16.74 5.87 -3.16
N VAL A 105 16.27 6.47 -2.07
CA VAL A 105 16.95 6.59 -0.77
C VAL A 105 16.14 5.87 0.31
N TYR A 106 16.32 4.56 0.41
CA TYR A 106 15.64 3.71 1.40
C TYR A 106 16.62 2.72 2.05
N GLY A 107 16.35 2.31 3.30
CA GLY A 107 17.27 1.43 4.02
C GLY A 107 17.31 -0.01 3.46
N GLY A 108 18.23 -0.83 3.95
CA GLY A 108 18.26 -2.28 3.66
C GLY A 108 18.93 -2.67 2.34
N GLN A 109 19.27 -1.71 1.48
CA GLN A 109 20.32 -1.86 0.49
C GLN A 109 21.66 -1.40 1.06
N ASP A 110 22.74 -1.89 0.45
CA ASP A 110 24.09 -1.46 0.78
C ASP A 110 24.26 0.04 0.50
N VAL A 111 24.74 0.75 1.51
CA VAL A 111 25.01 2.19 1.41
C VAL A 111 25.99 2.48 0.28
N GLU A 112 26.96 1.59 0.05
CA GLU A 112 27.98 1.76 -0.99
C GLU A 112 27.39 1.69 -2.42
N LYS A 113 26.34 0.89 -2.64
CA LYS A 113 25.63 0.85 -3.94
C LYS A 113 24.77 2.09 -4.19
N GLN A 114 24.21 2.68 -3.13
CA GLN A 114 23.51 3.97 -3.23
C GLN A 114 24.51 5.13 -3.43
N LEU A 115 25.68 5.07 -2.78
CA LEU A 115 26.77 6.03 -2.95
C LEU A 115 27.41 5.97 -4.34
N SER A 116 27.50 4.80 -4.98
CA SER A 116 27.98 4.72 -6.37
C SER A 116 26.98 5.33 -7.35
N SER A 117 25.67 5.27 -7.06
CA SER A 117 24.64 5.94 -7.86
C SER A 117 24.67 7.47 -7.70
N LEU A 118 25.09 7.97 -6.52
CA LEU A 118 25.38 9.39 -6.24
C LEU A 118 26.61 9.94 -6.98
N SER A 119 27.40 9.10 -7.66
CA SER A 119 28.50 9.58 -8.52
C SER A 119 28.00 10.29 -9.79
N ARG A 120 26.72 10.11 -10.14
CA ARG A 120 26.02 10.87 -11.18
C ARG A 120 25.32 12.06 -10.55
N SER A 121 25.10 13.13 -11.32
CA SER A 121 24.25 14.25 -10.87
C SER A 121 22.87 13.73 -10.52
N VAL A 122 22.34 14.05 -9.33
CA VAL A 122 21.00 13.64 -8.89
C VAL A 122 20.11 14.86 -8.80
N HIS A 123 18.96 14.80 -9.45
CA HIS A 123 18.03 15.93 -9.54
C HIS A 123 16.76 15.73 -8.70
N ILE A 124 16.32 14.46 -8.61
CA ILE A 124 15.13 14.07 -7.86
C ILE A 124 15.53 12.95 -6.89
N ALA A 125 15.23 13.13 -5.61
CA ALA A 125 15.40 12.08 -4.60
C ALA A 125 14.05 11.58 -4.11
N VAL A 126 13.90 10.27 -3.97
CA VAL A 126 12.70 9.62 -3.43
C VAL A 126 13.11 8.72 -2.29
N GLY A 127 12.55 8.86 -1.08
CA GLY A 127 13.06 8.08 0.04
C GLY A 127 12.19 7.99 1.27
N THR A 128 12.68 7.19 2.21
CA THR A 128 12.08 7.02 3.53
C THR A 128 12.76 7.93 4.56
N PRO A 129 12.02 8.54 5.53
CA PRO A 129 12.56 9.58 6.41
C PRO A 129 13.88 9.22 7.09
N GLY A 130 13.95 8.06 7.76
CA GLY A 130 15.15 7.65 8.48
C GLY A 130 16.38 7.48 7.59
N ARG A 131 16.21 7.05 6.33
CA ARG A 131 17.34 6.87 5.41
C ARG A 131 17.80 8.20 4.81
N ILE A 132 16.87 9.10 4.48
CA ILE A 132 17.19 10.46 4.03
C ILE A 132 18.06 11.15 5.10
N ILE A 133 17.65 11.08 6.37
CA ILE A 133 18.41 11.68 7.48
C ILE A 133 19.80 11.05 7.64
N ASP A 134 19.94 9.73 7.49
CA ASP A 134 21.26 9.07 7.52
C ASP A 134 22.19 9.61 6.42
N HIS A 135 21.67 9.79 5.21
CA HIS A 135 22.43 10.39 4.11
C HIS A 135 22.79 11.86 4.34
N MET A 136 21.88 12.65 4.93
CA MET A 136 22.13 14.04 5.33
C MET A 136 23.25 14.12 6.38
N ASN A 137 23.17 13.30 7.42
CA ASN A 137 24.16 13.27 8.50
C ASN A 137 25.56 12.87 8.00
N ARG A 138 25.63 12.06 6.95
CA ARG A 138 26.89 11.66 6.29
C ARG A 138 27.40 12.70 5.29
N GLY A 139 26.64 13.76 4.99
CA GLY A 139 26.96 14.73 3.96
C GLY A 139 26.90 14.18 2.53
N SER A 140 26.22 13.03 2.34
CA SER A 140 26.12 12.37 1.03
C SER A 140 24.95 12.85 0.17
N ILE A 141 24.00 13.56 0.77
CA ILE A 141 22.98 14.32 0.06
C ILE A 141 22.94 15.74 0.64
N ASP A 142 22.77 16.72 -0.24
CA ASP A 142 22.51 18.10 0.13
C ASP A 142 21.07 18.45 -0.26
N LEU A 143 20.27 18.85 0.72
CA LEU A 143 18.87 19.24 0.54
C LEU A 143 18.67 20.76 0.51
N SER A 144 19.75 21.54 0.68
CA SER A 144 19.67 23.00 0.83
C SER A 144 19.11 23.72 -0.40
N GLN A 145 19.10 23.07 -1.56
CA GLN A 145 18.58 23.58 -2.84
C GLN A 145 17.26 22.92 -3.28
N VAL A 146 16.64 22.09 -2.42
CA VAL A 146 15.35 21.44 -2.74
C VAL A 146 14.24 22.48 -2.77
N SER A 147 13.81 22.84 -3.97
CA SER A 147 12.75 23.83 -4.23
C SER A 147 11.36 23.20 -4.26
N MET A 148 11.23 21.88 -4.41
CA MET A 148 9.95 21.17 -4.30
C MET A 148 10.04 19.98 -3.33
N LEU A 149 9.22 20.00 -2.29
CA LEU A 149 9.14 18.94 -1.28
C LEU A 149 7.76 18.27 -1.31
N VAL A 150 7.73 16.95 -1.48
CA VAL A 150 6.51 16.14 -1.42
C VAL A 150 6.52 15.26 -0.19
N LEU A 151 5.43 15.30 0.58
CA LEU A 151 5.13 14.38 1.67
C LEU A 151 3.99 13.47 1.23
N ASP A 152 4.31 12.26 0.76
CA ASP A 152 3.30 11.28 0.30
C ASP A 152 2.93 10.31 1.42
N GLU A 153 1.64 9.96 1.48
CA GLU A 153 1.02 9.24 2.60
C GLU A 153 1.43 9.81 3.97
N ALA A 154 1.30 11.13 4.12
CA ALA A 154 1.79 11.85 5.31
C ALA A 154 1.13 11.37 6.61
N ASP A 155 -0.16 11.07 6.61
CA ASP A 155 -0.86 10.47 7.76
C ASP A 155 -0.24 9.13 8.18
N GLN A 156 0.20 8.31 7.22
CA GLN A 156 0.89 7.06 7.52
C GLN A 156 2.27 7.28 8.13
N MET A 157 3.05 8.24 7.63
CA MET A 157 4.35 8.59 8.22
C MET A 157 4.20 8.96 9.70
N LEU A 158 3.21 9.78 10.02
CA LEU A 158 2.94 10.18 11.40
C LEU A 158 2.44 9.02 12.26
N HIS A 159 1.54 8.18 11.72
CA HIS A 159 1.04 7.00 12.43
C HIS A 159 2.15 6.02 12.83
N ILE A 160 3.20 5.87 12.01
CA ILE A 160 4.35 5.00 12.32
C ILE A 160 5.47 5.71 13.12
N GLY A 161 5.26 6.97 13.50
CA GLY A 161 6.13 7.71 14.40
C GLY A 161 7.23 8.55 13.75
N PHE A 162 7.15 8.84 12.44
CA PHE A 162 8.16 9.62 11.72
C PHE A 162 7.98 11.14 11.77
N LEU A 163 7.14 11.68 12.66
CA LEU A 163 6.87 13.13 12.70
C LEU A 163 8.16 13.94 12.86
N ASN A 164 8.99 13.58 13.84
CA ASN A 164 10.24 14.30 14.13
C ASN A 164 11.23 14.21 12.95
N GLU A 165 11.29 13.06 12.28
CA GLU A 165 12.13 12.85 11.10
C GLU A 165 11.66 13.71 9.92
N VAL A 166 10.35 13.78 9.70
CA VAL A 166 9.76 14.64 8.66
C VAL A 166 10.08 16.11 8.93
N GLU A 167 9.91 16.59 10.16
CA GLU A 167 10.25 17.98 10.53
C GLU A 167 11.72 18.32 10.31
N LYS A 168 12.63 17.37 10.61
CA LYS A 168 14.07 17.52 10.35
C LYS A 168 14.39 17.63 8.86
N ILE A 169 13.75 16.81 8.03
CA ILE A 169 13.93 16.86 6.57
C ILE A 169 13.40 18.18 6.01
N ILE A 170 12.21 18.60 6.44
CA ILE A 170 11.63 19.89 6.05
C ILE A 170 12.58 21.05 6.38
N SER A 171 13.16 21.02 7.58
CA SER A 171 14.07 22.08 8.06
C SER A 171 15.42 22.11 7.34
N ALA A 172 15.82 21.01 6.70
CA ALA A 172 17.04 20.94 5.89
C ALA A 172 16.84 21.38 4.44
N CYS A 173 15.60 21.49 3.98
CA CYS A 173 15.28 22.05 2.68
C CYS A 173 15.33 23.59 2.72
N THR A 174 15.44 24.26 1.57
CA THR A 174 15.34 25.74 1.54
C THR A 174 13.99 26.20 2.08
N ALA A 175 13.99 27.38 2.71
CA ALA A 175 12.77 28.04 3.18
C ALA A 175 11.88 28.50 2.01
N GLN A 176 12.49 28.89 0.89
CA GLN A 176 11.78 29.18 -0.35
C GLN A 176 11.61 27.90 -1.17
N ARG A 177 10.69 27.04 -0.72
CA ARG A 177 10.29 25.83 -1.43
C ARG A 177 8.77 25.78 -1.57
N GLN A 178 8.31 25.07 -2.59
CA GLN A 178 6.94 24.60 -2.69
C GLN A 178 6.80 23.28 -1.92
N THR A 179 5.83 23.20 -1.02
CA THR A 179 5.52 21.98 -0.25
C THR A 179 4.19 21.39 -0.68
N LEU A 180 4.20 20.09 -1.02
CA LEU A 180 3.03 19.33 -1.43
C LEU A 180 2.78 18.19 -0.44
N LEU A 181 1.64 18.22 0.25
CA LEU A 181 1.25 17.20 1.23
C LEU A 181 0.12 16.36 0.67
N PHE A 182 0.38 15.07 0.46
CA PHE A 182 -0.62 14.09 0.02
C PHE A 182 -0.96 13.16 1.17
N SER A 183 -2.25 13.07 1.51
CA SER A 183 -2.72 12.27 2.64
C SER A 183 -4.09 11.67 2.35
N ALA A 184 -4.43 10.54 2.97
CA ALA A 184 -5.79 10.00 2.91
C ALA A 184 -6.70 10.68 3.95
N THR A 185 -6.11 11.10 5.07
CA THR A 185 -6.80 11.69 6.20
C THR A 185 -6.13 12.98 6.68
N MET A 186 -6.84 13.76 7.50
CA MET A 186 -6.37 15.05 8.02
C MET A 186 -6.43 15.07 9.57
N PRO A 187 -5.67 14.20 10.26
CA PRO A 187 -5.58 14.22 11.71
C PRO A 187 -4.92 15.52 12.19
N GLU A 188 -5.06 15.82 13.49
CA GLU A 188 -4.63 17.09 14.05
C GLU A 188 -3.13 17.36 13.86
N ASP A 189 -2.30 16.32 13.90
CA ASP A 189 -0.87 16.43 13.67
C ASP A 189 -0.53 16.81 12.22
N ILE A 190 -1.31 16.34 11.23
CA ILE A 190 -1.15 16.77 9.82
C ILE A 190 -1.58 18.22 9.65
N LYS A 191 -2.66 18.65 10.32
CA LYS A 191 -3.09 20.06 10.27
C LYS A 191 -2.02 20.98 10.85
N LYS A 192 -1.42 20.60 11.98
CA LYS A 192 -0.31 21.34 12.59
C LYS A 192 0.90 21.38 11.68
N LEU A 193 1.31 20.23 11.13
CA LEU A 193 2.42 20.15 10.19
C LEU A 193 2.22 21.09 8.99
N SER A 194 1.02 21.06 8.39
CA SER A 194 0.67 21.94 7.27
C SER A 194 0.71 23.42 7.67
N ALA A 195 0.11 23.78 8.81
CA ALA A 195 0.08 25.16 9.29
C ALA A 195 1.48 25.71 9.67
N SER A 196 2.39 24.85 10.13
CA SER A 196 3.73 25.25 10.55
C SER A 196 4.74 25.34 9.42
N TYR A 197 4.58 24.53 8.36
CA TYR A 197 5.64 24.33 7.36
C TYR A 197 5.24 24.62 5.91
N MET A 198 3.99 25.02 5.66
CA MET A 198 3.48 25.36 4.33
C MET A 198 3.02 26.82 4.26
N ASN A 199 3.05 27.41 3.07
CA ASN A 199 2.66 28.80 2.83
C ASN A 199 1.31 28.89 2.12
N ASP A 200 0.25 29.30 2.84
CA ASP A 200 -1.15 29.41 2.36
C ASP A 200 -1.57 28.23 1.44
N PRO A 201 -1.49 26.97 1.93
CA PRO A 201 -1.65 25.82 1.06
C PRO A 201 -3.08 25.72 0.52
N ARG A 202 -3.20 25.47 -0.78
CA ARG A 202 -4.49 25.14 -1.39
C ARG A 202 -4.92 23.75 -0.93
N VAL A 203 -6.16 23.62 -0.47
CA VAL A 203 -6.71 22.34 -0.03
C VAL A 203 -7.59 21.76 -1.13
N ILE A 204 -7.21 20.59 -1.64
CA ILE A 204 -8.05 19.79 -2.52
C ILE A 204 -8.54 18.60 -1.73
N GLU A 205 -9.85 18.50 -1.59
CA GLU A 205 -10.50 17.27 -1.15
C GLU A 205 -11.18 16.61 -2.34
N THR A 206 -10.69 15.42 -2.70
CA THR A 206 -11.50 14.53 -3.54
C THR A 206 -12.54 13.90 -2.63
N LYS A 207 -13.80 13.88 -3.07
CA LYS A 207 -14.85 13.19 -2.31
C LYS A 207 -14.31 11.81 -1.94
N LYS A 208 -14.51 11.40 -0.68
CA LYS A 208 -14.41 9.99 -0.27
C LYS A 208 -15.45 9.22 -1.06
N LEU A 209 -15.14 8.96 -2.32
CA LEU A 209 -15.71 7.87 -3.06
C LEU A 209 -15.04 6.67 -2.41
N TYR A 210 -15.62 6.22 -1.29
CA TYR A 210 -15.74 4.79 -1.10
C TYR A 210 -16.52 4.31 -2.32
N LYS A 211 -15.83 4.21 -3.47
CA LYS A 211 -16.35 3.51 -4.62
C LYS A 211 -16.78 2.21 -4.00
N LYS A 212 -18.09 1.91 -4.06
CA LYS A 212 -18.53 0.56 -3.78
C LYS A 212 -17.52 -0.30 -4.49
N ALA A 213 -16.89 -1.19 -3.75
CA ALA A 213 -16.03 -2.17 -4.37
C ALA A 213 -16.99 -3.07 -5.17
N GLU A 214 -17.53 -2.56 -6.28
CA GLU A 214 -18.66 -3.12 -7.02
C GLU A 214 -18.28 -4.50 -7.53
N HIS A 215 -16.99 -4.70 -7.76
CA HIS A 215 -16.39 -5.95 -8.16
C HIS A 215 -15.87 -6.80 -6.99
N ILE A 216 -15.91 -6.30 -5.74
CA ILE A 216 -15.47 -7.04 -4.55
C ILE A 216 -16.67 -7.43 -3.69
N LYS A 217 -16.97 -8.72 -3.68
CA LYS A 217 -17.93 -9.28 -2.73
C LYS A 217 -17.32 -9.25 -1.33
N GLN A 218 -18.04 -8.72 -0.35
CA GLN A 218 -17.56 -8.57 1.02
C GLN A 218 -18.38 -9.43 1.99
N LEU A 219 -17.73 -10.31 2.73
CA LEU A 219 -18.33 -11.20 3.73
C LEU A 219 -17.72 -10.96 5.10
N ALA A 220 -18.54 -11.11 6.15
CA ALA A 220 -18.08 -11.07 7.53
C ALA A 220 -18.39 -12.42 8.21
N TYR A 221 -17.38 -13.10 8.74
CA TYR A 221 -17.53 -14.37 9.44
C TYR A 221 -17.35 -14.19 10.95
N TYR A 222 -18.40 -14.47 11.71
CA TYR A 222 -18.34 -14.48 13.16
C TYR A 222 -17.56 -15.69 13.66
N THR A 223 -16.63 -15.45 14.60
CA THR A 223 -15.80 -16.49 15.22
C THR A 223 -15.37 -16.06 16.62
N THR A 224 -14.71 -16.94 17.37
CA THR A 224 -13.94 -16.59 18.58
C THR A 224 -12.45 -16.54 18.24
N ASP A 225 -11.61 -15.87 19.05
CA ASP A 225 -10.16 -15.86 18.80
C ASP A 225 -9.56 -17.28 18.87
N ARG A 226 -10.10 -18.14 19.75
CA ARG A 226 -9.71 -19.56 19.86
C ARG A 226 -10.03 -20.36 18.59
N ALA A 227 -11.21 -20.13 17.99
CA ALA A 227 -11.64 -20.86 16.79
C ALA A 227 -11.16 -20.23 15.48
N LYS A 228 -10.69 -18.98 15.50
CA LYS A 228 -10.39 -18.15 14.33
C LYS A 228 -9.48 -18.83 13.29
N GLN A 229 -8.45 -19.54 13.76
CA GLN A 229 -7.54 -20.30 12.90
C GLN A 229 -8.25 -21.43 12.14
N GLN A 230 -9.06 -22.23 12.84
CA GLN A 230 -9.82 -23.31 12.23
C GLN A 230 -10.90 -22.75 11.29
N THR A 231 -11.57 -21.67 11.69
CA THR A 231 -12.54 -20.93 10.88
C THR A 231 -11.91 -20.50 9.55
N LEU A 232 -10.70 -19.92 9.57
CA LEU A 232 -10.00 -19.55 8.34
C LEU A 232 -9.73 -20.77 7.45
N ILE A 233 -9.20 -21.86 8.01
CA ILE A 233 -8.90 -23.09 7.25
C ILE A 233 -10.15 -23.63 6.54
N ASP A 234 -11.29 -23.64 7.22
CA ASP A 234 -12.54 -24.12 6.64
C ASP A 234 -13.04 -23.20 5.52
N ILE A 235 -12.87 -21.89 5.67
CA ILE A 235 -13.17 -20.90 4.63
C ILE A 235 -12.25 -21.09 3.42
N LEU A 236 -10.93 -21.25 3.63
CA LEU A 236 -9.95 -21.47 2.57
C LEU A 236 -10.31 -22.71 1.73
N ARG A 237 -10.69 -23.81 2.39
CA ARG A 237 -11.11 -25.05 1.71
C ARG A 237 -12.43 -24.92 0.97
N THR A 238 -13.34 -24.09 1.47
CA THR A 238 -14.66 -23.85 0.87
C THR A 238 -14.55 -22.96 -0.37
N HIS A 239 -13.80 -21.86 -0.26
CA HIS A 239 -13.69 -20.86 -1.32
C HIS A 239 -12.62 -21.17 -2.36
N ARG A 240 -11.61 -22.00 -2.03
CA ARG A 240 -10.52 -22.42 -2.93
C ARG A 240 -9.94 -21.25 -3.74
N PRO A 241 -9.40 -20.21 -3.05
CA PRO A 241 -8.85 -19.04 -3.72
C PRO A 241 -7.71 -19.44 -4.67
N TYR A 242 -7.59 -18.76 -5.82
CA TYR A 242 -6.47 -18.96 -6.73
C TYR A 242 -5.17 -18.39 -6.14
N LEU A 243 -5.23 -17.12 -5.74
CA LEU A 243 -4.19 -16.37 -5.05
C LEU A 243 -4.84 -15.50 -3.98
N ALA A 244 -4.26 -15.44 -2.77
CA ALA A 244 -4.84 -14.70 -1.67
C ALA A 244 -3.84 -14.05 -0.70
N ILE A 245 -4.25 -12.93 -0.12
CA ILE A 245 -3.53 -12.25 0.96
C ILE A 245 -4.33 -12.37 2.25
N ILE A 246 -3.65 -12.77 3.34
CA ILE A 246 -4.22 -12.97 4.66
C ILE A 246 -3.59 -11.97 5.63
N PHE A 247 -4.35 -10.95 6.03
CA PHE A 247 -3.89 -9.88 6.90
C PHE A 247 -4.05 -10.23 8.38
N CYS A 248 -2.94 -10.19 9.12
CA CYS A 248 -2.89 -10.30 10.57
C CYS A 248 -2.39 -9.00 11.20
N ARG A 249 -2.78 -8.74 12.45
CA ARG A 249 -2.45 -7.49 13.14
C ARG A 249 -0.97 -7.40 13.55
N THR A 250 -0.32 -8.52 13.87
CA THR A 250 1.03 -8.52 14.44
C THR A 250 1.93 -9.58 13.80
N LYS A 251 3.24 -9.32 13.78
CA LYS A 251 4.24 -10.28 13.29
C LYS A 251 4.14 -11.66 13.95
N ARG A 252 3.88 -11.69 15.26
CA ARG A 252 3.70 -12.95 16.02
C ARG A 252 2.50 -13.77 15.50
N ARG A 253 1.40 -13.09 15.14
CA ARG A 253 0.21 -13.75 14.59
C ARG A 253 0.44 -14.24 13.17
N VAL A 254 1.16 -13.45 12.35
CA VAL A 254 1.60 -13.88 11.01
C VAL A 254 2.39 -15.18 11.10
N THR A 255 3.47 -15.23 11.89
CA THR A 255 4.32 -16.42 12.01
C THR A 255 3.58 -17.63 12.56
N LYS A 256 2.74 -17.44 13.59
CA LYS A 256 1.93 -18.54 14.14
C LYS A 256 0.95 -19.10 13.12
N LEU A 257 0.29 -18.23 12.34
CA LEU A 257 -0.65 -18.65 11.32
C LEU A 257 0.05 -19.33 10.16
N TYR A 258 1.20 -18.80 9.73
CA TYR A 258 2.07 -19.40 8.71
C TYR A 258 2.45 -20.83 9.06
N GLN A 259 3.01 -21.06 10.25
CA GLN A 259 3.37 -22.40 10.73
C GLN A 259 2.17 -23.35 10.71
N SER A 260 1.01 -22.91 11.22
CA SER A 260 -0.20 -23.75 11.19
C SER A 260 -0.69 -24.07 9.78
N LEU A 261 -0.61 -23.13 8.83
CA LEU A 261 -1.08 -23.37 7.48
C LEU A 261 -0.12 -24.30 6.73
N MET A 262 1.19 -24.16 6.93
CA MET A 262 2.21 -25.07 6.42
C MET A 262 2.00 -26.51 6.93
N GLU A 263 1.77 -26.69 8.24
CA GLU A 263 1.47 -28.00 8.84
C GLU A 263 0.20 -28.65 8.27
N LYS A 264 -0.74 -27.84 7.76
CA LYS A 264 -1.98 -28.31 7.13
C LYS A 264 -1.86 -28.48 5.61
N GLY A 265 -0.66 -28.29 5.05
CA GLY A 265 -0.34 -28.51 3.64
C GLY A 265 -0.76 -27.37 2.71
N PHE A 266 -0.99 -26.16 3.24
CA PHE A 266 -1.24 -24.99 2.38
C PHE A 266 0.08 -24.42 1.87
N SER A 267 0.14 -24.07 0.57
CA SER A 267 1.28 -23.38 -0.03
C SER A 267 1.23 -21.90 0.34
N CYS A 268 2.06 -21.47 1.29
CA CYS A 268 2.03 -20.12 1.84
C CYS A 268 3.42 -19.58 2.20
N ALA A 269 3.52 -18.26 2.37
CA ALA A 269 4.68 -17.59 2.92
C ALA A 269 4.25 -16.46 3.86
N GLU A 270 5.17 -16.03 4.75
CA GLU A 270 4.97 -14.89 5.64
C GLU A 270 5.65 -13.61 5.15
N LEU A 271 5.06 -12.45 5.45
CA LEU A 271 5.61 -11.13 5.17
C LEU A 271 5.33 -10.15 6.32
N HIS A 272 6.36 -9.83 7.10
CA HIS A 272 6.26 -8.89 8.22
C HIS A 272 7.59 -8.17 8.48
N GLY A 273 7.57 -7.12 9.31
CA GLY A 273 8.76 -6.30 9.64
C GLY A 273 9.85 -7.00 10.48
N GLY A 274 9.77 -8.32 10.66
CA GLY A 274 10.81 -9.11 11.34
C GLY A 274 11.68 -9.91 10.36
N LEU A 275 11.32 -9.96 9.09
CA LEU A 275 12.12 -10.59 8.04
C LEU A 275 13.23 -9.65 7.58
N SER A 276 14.36 -10.23 7.15
CA SER A 276 15.40 -9.46 6.47
C SER A 276 14.86 -8.88 5.15
N GLN A 277 15.45 -7.78 4.68
CA GLN A 277 15.04 -7.15 3.44
C GLN A 277 15.13 -8.10 2.24
N ALA A 278 16.25 -8.82 2.11
CA ALA A 278 16.44 -9.81 1.06
C ALA A 278 15.34 -10.89 1.06
N LYS A 279 14.92 -11.35 2.25
CA LYS A 279 13.83 -12.34 2.35
C LYS A 279 12.48 -11.74 1.97
N ARG A 280 12.22 -10.47 2.32
CA ARG A 280 11.00 -9.77 1.89
C ARG A 280 10.93 -9.66 0.36
N GLU A 281 12.02 -9.24 -0.27
CA GLU A 281 12.12 -9.11 -1.72
C GLU A 281 11.94 -10.46 -2.43
N GLU A 282 12.60 -11.51 -1.92
CA GLU A 282 12.45 -12.88 -2.42
C GLU A 282 11.01 -13.38 -2.30
N THR A 283 10.39 -13.27 -1.11
CA THR A 283 8.99 -13.64 -0.89
C THR A 283 8.05 -12.87 -1.82
N MET A 284 8.34 -11.59 -2.04
CA MET A 284 7.54 -10.74 -2.91
C MET A 284 7.65 -11.12 -4.38
N ARG A 285 8.85 -11.42 -4.87
CA ARG A 285 9.05 -11.94 -6.21
C ARG A 285 8.31 -13.26 -6.40
N ALA A 286 8.52 -14.22 -5.49
CA ALA A 286 7.86 -15.52 -5.51
C ALA A 286 6.32 -15.41 -5.48
N PHE A 287 5.76 -14.44 -4.74
CA PHE A 287 4.32 -14.20 -4.74
C PHE A 287 3.80 -13.67 -6.07
N ARG A 288 4.52 -12.72 -6.71
CA ARG A 288 4.16 -12.20 -8.04
C ARG A 288 4.25 -13.27 -9.12
N GLU A 289 5.20 -14.19 -8.98
CA GLU A 289 5.41 -15.33 -9.89
C GLU A 289 4.44 -16.51 -9.61
N ASN A 290 3.51 -16.37 -8.66
CA ASN A 290 2.56 -17.40 -8.23
C ASN A 290 3.21 -18.70 -7.73
N GLU A 291 4.41 -18.65 -7.16
CA GLU A 291 5.10 -19.84 -6.61
C GLU A 291 4.36 -20.42 -5.38
N PHE A 292 3.60 -19.59 -4.68
CA PHE A 292 2.75 -20.00 -3.58
C PHE A 292 1.40 -19.26 -3.59
N GLN A 293 0.41 -19.88 -2.94
CA GLN A 293 -0.99 -19.44 -3.04
C GLN A 293 -1.38 -18.37 -2.00
N PHE A 294 -0.81 -18.42 -0.80
CA PHE A 294 -1.20 -17.56 0.32
C PHE A 294 -0.06 -16.71 0.87
N LEU A 295 -0.20 -15.39 0.78
CA LEU A 295 0.68 -14.45 1.47
C LEU A 295 0.07 -14.03 2.81
N ILE A 296 0.72 -14.36 3.92
CA ILE A 296 0.26 -14.00 5.27
C ILE A 296 1.07 -12.79 5.73
N ALA A 297 0.41 -11.65 5.94
CA ALA A 297 1.12 -10.39 6.11
C ALA A 297 0.54 -9.48 7.20
N THR A 298 1.38 -8.59 7.71
CA THR A 298 0.94 -7.40 8.46
C THR A 298 0.67 -6.23 7.51
N ASP A 299 -0.21 -5.30 7.89
CA ASP A 299 -0.51 -4.09 7.11
C ASP A 299 0.75 -3.38 6.62
N VAL A 300 1.68 -3.07 7.53
CA VAL A 300 2.92 -2.34 7.23
C VAL A 300 3.75 -3.04 6.16
N ALA A 301 3.84 -4.36 6.22
CA ALA A 301 4.67 -5.12 5.29
C ALA A 301 3.97 -5.41 3.96
N ALA A 302 2.64 -5.25 3.92
CA ALA A 302 1.81 -5.45 2.74
C ALA A 302 1.31 -4.13 2.11
N ARG A 303 1.79 -2.98 2.60
CA ARG A 303 1.60 -1.69 1.93
C ARG A 303 2.46 -1.64 0.66
N GLY A 304 1.94 -0.96 -0.37
CA GLY A 304 2.60 -0.93 -1.68
C GLY A 304 2.59 -2.28 -2.43
N LEU A 305 1.90 -3.32 -1.95
CA LEU A 305 1.77 -4.57 -2.71
C LEU A 305 0.98 -4.33 -3.99
N ASP A 306 1.69 -4.22 -5.11
CA ASP A 306 1.11 -4.28 -6.44
C ASP A 306 1.32 -5.68 -7.02
N VAL A 307 0.28 -6.51 -6.88
CA VAL A 307 0.27 -7.90 -7.33
C VAL A 307 -1.03 -8.11 -8.07
N GLU A 308 -0.92 -8.43 -9.36
CA GLU A 308 -2.06 -8.81 -10.18
C GLU A 308 -2.54 -10.22 -9.84
N GLY A 309 -3.79 -10.54 -10.18
CA GLY A 309 -4.32 -11.91 -10.00
C GLY A 309 -4.76 -12.29 -8.58
N VAL A 310 -4.64 -11.40 -7.59
CA VAL A 310 -5.16 -11.66 -6.23
C VAL A 310 -6.68 -11.74 -6.24
N THR A 311 -7.21 -12.95 -6.08
CA THR A 311 -8.65 -13.24 -6.12
C THR A 311 -9.36 -13.04 -4.78
N HIS A 312 -8.62 -13.19 -3.67
CA HIS A 312 -9.19 -13.15 -2.34
C HIS A 312 -8.33 -12.37 -1.35
N VAL A 313 -9.00 -11.64 -0.46
CA VAL A 313 -8.37 -10.99 0.69
C VAL A 313 -9.06 -11.47 1.95
N PHE A 314 -8.26 -11.89 2.93
CA PHE A 314 -8.75 -12.31 4.24
C PHE A 314 -8.27 -11.34 5.32
N ASN A 315 -9.20 -10.67 5.99
CA ASN A 315 -8.91 -9.99 7.24
C ASN A 315 -9.00 -11.02 8.37
N TYR A 316 -7.91 -11.74 8.63
CA TYR A 316 -7.84 -12.69 9.76
C TYR A 316 -8.05 -11.95 11.08
N ASP A 317 -7.42 -10.78 11.20
CA ASP A 317 -7.73 -9.80 12.24
C ASP A 317 -8.44 -8.60 11.60
N ILE A 318 -9.57 -8.18 12.17
CA ILE A 318 -10.27 -6.98 11.71
C ILE A 318 -9.30 -5.77 11.78
N PRO A 319 -9.26 -4.91 10.75
CA PRO A 319 -8.51 -3.66 10.78
C PRO A 319 -9.04 -2.72 11.87
N LEU A 320 -8.24 -1.72 12.23
CA LEU A 320 -8.57 -0.76 13.29
C LEU A 320 -9.54 0.34 12.83
N ASP A 321 -9.50 0.65 11.54
CA ASP A 321 -10.23 1.74 10.90
C ASP A 321 -10.65 1.35 9.47
N THR A 322 -11.56 2.16 8.91
CA THR A 322 -12.16 1.96 7.58
C THR A 322 -11.13 2.14 6.46
N ASP A 323 -10.19 3.06 6.60
CA ASP A 323 -9.21 3.33 5.55
C ASP A 323 -8.24 2.14 5.39
N SER A 324 -7.80 1.56 6.51
CA SER A 324 -7.06 0.29 6.55
C SER A 324 -7.87 -0.86 5.94
N TYR A 325 -9.17 -0.93 6.23
CA TYR A 325 -10.06 -1.93 5.61
C TYR A 325 -10.06 -1.81 4.08
N ILE A 326 -10.22 -0.61 3.55
CA ILE A 326 -10.24 -0.34 2.11
C ILE A 326 -8.89 -0.68 1.47
N HIS A 327 -7.79 -0.28 2.11
CA HIS A 327 -6.44 -0.58 1.62
C HIS A 327 -6.16 -2.08 1.51
N ARG A 328 -6.70 -2.87 2.44
CA ARG A 328 -6.59 -4.33 2.40
C ARG A 328 -7.46 -4.92 1.30
N ILE A 329 -8.76 -4.59 1.25
CA ILE A 329 -9.65 -5.21 0.26
C ILE A 329 -9.32 -4.76 -1.17
N GLY A 330 -8.77 -3.55 -1.35
CA GLY A 330 -8.27 -3.05 -2.64
C GLY A 330 -7.08 -3.82 -3.21
N ARG A 331 -6.58 -4.86 -2.51
CA ARG A 331 -5.63 -5.81 -3.07
C ARG A 331 -6.29 -6.86 -3.96
N THR A 332 -7.61 -6.99 -3.95
CA THR A 332 -8.37 -7.84 -4.90
C THR A 332 -9.31 -7.00 -5.76
N GLY A 333 -9.89 -7.60 -6.80
CA GLY A 333 -10.85 -6.95 -7.68
C GLY A 333 -10.26 -5.85 -8.58
N ARG A 334 -8.98 -5.97 -8.92
CA ARG A 334 -8.25 -5.03 -9.78
C ARG A 334 -8.48 -5.35 -11.26
N ALA A 335 -8.22 -4.38 -12.14
CA ALA A 335 -8.36 -4.50 -13.60
C ALA A 335 -9.74 -5.04 -14.07
N GLY A 336 -10.82 -4.69 -13.36
CA GLY A 336 -12.19 -5.13 -13.70
C GLY A 336 -12.54 -6.57 -13.29
N MET A 337 -11.60 -7.29 -12.66
CA MET A 337 -11.83 -8.65 -12.16
C MET A 337 -12.71 -8.66 -10.91
N ARG A 338 -13.42 -9.76 -10.67
CA ARG A 338 -14.17 -9.95 -9.41
C ARG A 338 -13.24 -10.43 -8.30
N GLY A 339 -13.39 -9.84 -7.12
CA GLY A 339 -12.67 -10.20 -5.90
C GLY A 339 -13.60 -10.64 -4.76
N LEU A 340 -13.05 -11.34 -3.78
CA LEU A 340 -13.75 -11.70 -2.55
C LEU A 340 -12.94 -11.28 -1.32
N ALA A 341 -13.51 -10.36 -0.54
CA ALA A 341 -12.96 -9.94 0.75
C ALA A 341 -13.73 -10.61 1.90
N ILE A 342 -13.03 -11.31 2.77
CA ILE A 342 -13.61 -12.02 3.91
C ILE A 342 -12.99 -11.51 5.21
N THR A 343 -13.84 -11.01 6.12
CA THR A 343 -13.42 -10.49 7.42
C THR A 343 -13.83 -11.41 8.54
N LEU A 344 -12.87 -11.89 9.33
CA LEU A 344 -13.15 -12.64 10.54
C LEU A 344 -13.27 -11.65 11.70
N TYR A 345 -14.36 -11.74 12.46
CA TYR A 345 -14.59 -10.86 13.60
C TYR A 345 -15.09 -11.64 14.81
N THR A 346 -14.77 -11.13 15.98
CA THR A 346 -15.25 -11.63 17.27
C THR A 346 -16.33 -10.73 17.85
N ARG A 347 -17.01 -11.18 18.91
CA ARG A 347 -18.01 -10.36 19.62
C ARG A 347 -17.43 -9.02 20.09
N ALA A 348 -16.22 -9.00 20.62
CA ALA A 348 -15.54 -7.78 21.07
C ALA A 348 -15.14 -6.85 19.91
N GLU A 349 -15.12 -7.36 18.67
CA GLU A 349 -14.76 -6.64 17.46
C GLU A 349 -15.99 -6.16 16.67
N MET A 350 -17.20 -6.38 17.18
CA MET A 350 -18.46 -6.00 16.52
C MET A 350 -18.56 -4.49 16.26
N SER A 351 -18.18 -3.66 17.25
CA SER A 351 -18.22 -2.20 17.11
C SER A 351 -17.29 -1.69 15.99
N LYS A 352 -16.13 -2.35 15.80
CA LYS A 352 -15.22 -2.04 14.69
C LYS A 352 -15.81 -2.41 13.33
N LEU A 353 -16.49 -3.56 13.25
CA LEU A 353 -17.21 -3.97 12.05
C LEU A 353 -18.32 -2.98 11.70
N GLU A 354 -19.09 -2.54 12.70
CA GLU A 354 -20.16 -1.56 12.52
C GLU A 354 -19.64 -0.20 12.06
N LEU A 355 -18.51 0.26 12.62
CA LEU A 355 -17.84 1.48 12.17
C LEU A 355 -17.46 1.39 10.69
N ILE A 356 -16.83 0.28 10.28
CA ILE A 356 -16.49 0.03 8.87
C ILE A 356 -17.74 0.01 7.98
N GLU A 357 -18.79 -0.71 8.38
CA GLU A 357 -20.04 -0.77 7.60
C GLU A 357 -20.71 0.60 7.46
N ASN A 358 -20.70 1.41 8.52
CA ASN A 358 -21.31 2.73 8.54
C ASN A 358 -20.54 3.70 7.64
N ASP A 359 -19.21 3.73 7.75
CA ASP A 359 -18.36 4.60 6.92
C ASP A 359 -18.48 4.23 5.44
N LEU A 360 -18.55 2.93 5.12
CA LEU A 360 -18.78 2.45 3.76
C LEU A 360 -20.21 2.64 3.26
N SER A 361 -21.15 3.02 4.13
CA SER A 361 -22.59 3.03 3.85
C SER A 361 -23.06 1.69 3.24
N ALA A 362 -22.49 0.57 3.71
CA ALA A 362 -22.72 -0.77 3.18
C ALA A 362 -22.63 -1.83 4.27
N ARG A 363 -23.57 -2.79 4.29
CA ARG A 363 -23.53 -3.92 5.22
C ARG A 363 -22.77 -5.09 4.61
N LEU A 364 -21.86 -5.68 5.37
CA LEU A 364 -21.20 -6.92 4.98
C LEU A 364 -22.16 -8.08 5.20
N SER A 365 -22.16 -9.06 4.29
CA SER A 365 -22.97 -10.26 4.48
C SER A 365 -22.39 -11.11 5.62
N LYS A 366 -23.02 -11.04 6.79
CA LYS A 366 -22.62 -11.76 8.00
C LYS A 366 -22.92 -13.25 7.88
N ARG A 367 -21.97 -14.09 8.28
CA ARG A 367 -22.01 -15.56 8.21
C ARG A 367 -21.42 -16.15 9.48
N THR A 368 -21.80 -17.39 9.78
CA THR A 368 -21.20 -18.20 10.84
C THR A 368 -20.84 -19.54 10.21
N ILE A 369 -19.71 -20.14 10.60
CA ILE A 369 -19.42 -21.53 10.21
C ILE A 369 -20.23 -22.42 11.15
N GLU A 370 -21.16 -23.19 10.59
CA GLU A 370 -21.82 -24.25 11.34
C GLU A 370 -20.76 -25.29 11.74
N PRO A 371 -20.68 -25.67 13.02
CA PRO A 371 -19.79 -26.74 13.42
C PRO A 371 -20.20 -28.01 12.66
N LYS A 372 -19.26 -28.61 11.92
CA LYS A 372 -19.48 -29.93 11.31
C LYS A 372 -19.87 -30.89 12.44
N GLN A 373 -21.11 -31.39 12.43
CA GLN A 373 -21.49 -32.46 13.32
C GLN A 373 -20.52 -33.64 13.09
N PRO A 374 -19.99 -34.28 14.14
CA PRO A 374 -19.16 -35.46 13.95
C PRO A 374 -19.98 -36.52 13.22
N GLN A 375 -19.50 -36.93 12.04
CA GLN A 375 -20.06 -38.09 11.33
C GLN A 375 -19.98 -39.29 12.28
N GLN A 376 -21.14 -39.73 12.79
CA GLN A 376 -21.24 -41.00 13.50
C GLN A 376 -20.72 -42.09 12.57
N ALA A 377 -19.63 -42.73 12.99
CA ALA A 377 -19.13 -43.93 12.34
C ALA A 377 -20.27 -44.96 12.32
N ARG A 378 -20.84 -45.21 11.14
CA ARG A 378 -21.70 -46.38 10.93
C ARG A 378 -20.79 -47.60 10.97
N GLU A 379 -20.59 -48.16 12.17
CA GLU A 379 -20.00 -49.47 12.33
C GLU A 379 -20.94 -50.52 11.73
N HIS A 380 -20.63 -50.94 10.51
CA HIS A 380 -21.10 -52.20 9.96
C HIS A 380 -20.46 -53.34 10.77
N HIS A 381 -21.14 -53.81 11.82
CA HIS A 381 -20.85 -55.11 12.39
C HIS A 381 -21.80 -56.18 11.85
N SER A 382 -21.23 -56.98 10.94
CA SER A 382 -21.85 -58.15 10.33
C SER A 382 -22.24 -59.17 11.39
N LYS A 383 -23.51 -59.58 11.41
CA LYS A 383 -23.98 -60.77 12.14
C LYS A 383 -23.29 -62.02 11.55
N LYS A 384 -22.29 -62.56 12.26
CA LYS A 384 -21.81 -63.94 12.05
C LYS A 384 -22.94 -64.92 12.39
N ARG A 385 -23.54 -65.52 11.37
CA ARG A 385 -24.38 -66.72 11.50
C ARG A 385 -23.49 -67.89 11.98
N HIS A 386 -23.75 -68.39 13.18
CA HIS A 386 -23.30 -69.71 13.61
C HIS A 386 -24.13 -70.77 12.90
N GLY A 387 -23.57 -71.40 11.87
CA GLY A 387 -24.07 -72.65 11.31
C GLY A 387 -23.59 -73.82 12.16
N LYS A 388 -24.54 -74.51 12.79
CA LYS A 388 -24.35 -75.80 13.48
C LYS A 388 -23.87 -76.86 12.48
N HIS A 389 -22.74 -77.50 12.75
CA HIS A 389 -22.48 -78.87 12.28
C HIS A 389 -22.90 -79.84 13.38
N ARG A 390 -23.82 -80.75 13.05
CA ARG A 390 -24.02 -82.02 13.76
C ARG A 390 -24.34 -83.09 12.73
N LYS A 391 -23.45 -84.08 12.69
CA LYS A 391 -23.51 -85.45 12.16
C LYS A 391 -23.72 -85.64 10.66
#